data_AF-A0A3D0HNA0-F1
#
_entry.id   AF-A0A3D0HNA0-F1
#
_cell.length_a   1.000
_cell.length_b   1.000
_cell.length_c   1.000
_cell.angle_alpha   90.00
_cell.angle_beta   90.00
_cell.angle_gamma   90.00
#
_symmetry.space_group_name_H-M   'P 1'
#
loop_
_entity.id
_entity.type
_entity.pdbx_description
1 polymer ?
#
loop_
_entity_poly.entity_id
_entity_poly.type
_entity_poly.pdbx_seq_one_letter_code
_entity_poly.pdbx_strand_id
1 'polypeptide(L)'
;MRFVIVTGMSGAGRSSAMRILEDDGYFCVDNLPVSLLPTFMELTKNSSEQIEKVALGLDIRVGAEALRETASVLRSLKSKGYEFEILFFEASTPVLVKRYKETRRLHPLAKGG
;
A
#
# COMPACT_ATOMS: atom_id res chain seq x y z
N MET A 1 17.24 8.36 -0.99
CA MET A 1 15.78 8.35 -0.87
C MET A 1 15.32 6.91 -0.65
N ARG A 2 14.46 6.67 0.33
CA ARG A 2 13.95 5.35 0.70
C ARG A 2 12.52 5.20 0.23
N PHE A 3 12.25 4.20 -0.62
CA PHE A 3 10.91 3.85 -1.06
C PHE A 3 10.42 2.60 -0.33
N VAL A 4 9.23 2.69 0.25
CA VAL A 4 8.55 1.54 0.88
C VAL A 4 7.20 1.35 0.19
N ILE A 5 7.04 0.21 -0.47
CA ILE A 5 5.76 -0.23 -1.02
C ILE A 5 5.00 -0.96 0.07
N VAL A 6 3.83 -0.44 0.43
CA VAL A 6 2.98 -1.01 1.47
C VAL A 6 1.78 -1.68 0.81
N THR A 7 1.63 -2.97 1.04
CA THR A 7 0.51 -3.74 0.49
C THR A 7 0.09 -4.86 1.44
N GLY A 8 -0.97 -5.60 1.11
CA GLY A 8 -1.44 -6.70 1.94
C GLY A 8 -2.94 -6.92 1.89
N MET A 9 -3.39 -7.88 2.69
CA MET A 9 -4.79 -8.30 2.77
C MET A 9 -5.66 -7.22 3.42
N SER A 10 -6.91 -7.08 2.94
CA SER A 10 -7.88 -6.15 3.53
C SER A 10 -8.12 -6.49 5.01
N GLY A 11 -7.93 -5.52 5.90
CA GLY A 11 -8.04 -5.73 7.36
C GLY A 11 -6.78 -6.29 8.02
N ALA A 12 -5.68 -6.51 7.28
CA ALA A 12 -4.42 -6.99 7.88
C ALA A 12 -3.64 -5.92 8.65
N GLY A 13 -3.89 -4.63 8.38
CA GLY A 13 -3.24 -3.51 9.08
C GLY A 13 -2.51 -2.52 8.17
N ARG A 14 -2.58 -2.67 6.84
CA ARG A 14 -1.98 -1.77 5.85
C ARG A 14 -2.26 -0.29 6.15
N SER A 15 -3.52 0.08 6.35
CA SER A 15 -3.89 1.49 6.58
C SER A 15 -3.31 2.05 7.89
N SER A 16 -3.19 1.21 8.93
CA SER A 16 -2.52 1.59 10.18
C SER A 16 -1.03 1.81 9.95
N ALA A 17 -0.38 0.94 9.17
CA ALA A 17 1.02 1.08 8.83
C ALA A 17 1.31 2.33 7.99
N MET A 18 0.45 2.65 7.02
CA MET A 18 0.56 3.89 6.24
C MET A 18 0.54 5.13 7.15
N ARG A 19 -0.35 5.17 8.15
CA ARG A 19 -0.40 6.27 9.13
C ARG A 19 0.87 6.35 9.98
N ILE A 20 1.36 5.21 10.46
CA ILE A 20 2.61 5.18 11.26
C ILE A 20 3.81 5.66 10.42
N LEU A 21 3.87 5.29 9.14
CA LEU A 21 4.92 5.78 8.23
C LEU A 21 4.79 7.28 8.00
N GLU A 22 3.57 7.80 7.86
CA GLU A 22 3.32 9.24 7.74
C GLU A 22 3.81 9.98 8.99
N ASP A 23 3.50 9.44 10.18
CA ASP A 23 3.97 9.97 11.47
C ASP A 23 5.51 9.90 11.60
N ASP A 24 6.19 8.93 10.96
CA ASP A 24 7.66 8.83 10.87
C ASP A 24 8.28 9.72 9.78
N GLY A 25 7.48 10.58 9.16
CA GLY A 25 7.91 11.55 8.16
C GLY A 25 8.08 10.97 6.75
N TYR A 26 7.39 9.87 6.43
CA TYR A 26 7.29 9.42 5.04
C TYR A 26 6.29 10.26 4.26
N PHE A 27 6.61 10.58 3.02
CA PHE A 27 5.63 11.05 2.05
C PHE A 27 4.73 9.88 1.64
N CYS A 28 3.53 9.83 2.20
CA CYS A 28 2.59 8.73 2.03
C CYS A 28 1.61 8.98 0.88
N VAL A 29 1.54 8.05 -0.08
CA VAL A 29 0.50 8.02 -1.12
C VAL A 29 -0.23 6.70 -1.04
N ASP A 30 -1.52 6.73 -0.69
CA ASP A 30 -2.34 5.52 -0.64
C ASP A 30 -3.14 5.30 -1.93
N ASN A 31 -3.50 4.05 -2.18
CA ASN A 31 -4.30 3.60 -3.32
C ASN A 31 -3.74 4.04 -4.70
N LEU A 32 -2.41 4.08 -4.85
CA LEU A 32 -1.76 4.43 -6.11
C LEU A 32 -1.91 3.28 -7.12
N PRO A 33 -2.42 3.53 -8.34
CA PRO A 33 -2.38 2.55 -9.42
C PRO A 33 -0.94 2.17 -9.75
N VAL A 34 -0.72 0.87 -9.91
CA VAL A 34 0.60 0.29 -10.23
C VAL A 34 1.20 0.88 -11.51
N SER A 35 0.36 1.19 -12.50
CA SER A 35 0.77 1.82 -13.76
C SER A 35 1.38 3.22 -13.58
N LEU A 36 1.03 3.93 -12.49
CA LEU A 36 1.56 5.26 -12.17
C LEU A 36 2.81 5.21 -11.28
N LEU A 37 3.16 4.04 -10.76
CA LEU A 37 4.31 3.85 -9.88
C LEU A 37 5.62 4.38 -10.51
N PRO A 38 5.97 4.08 -11.78
CA PRO A 38 7.21 4.57 -12.37
C PRO A 38 7.28 6.10 -12.47
N THR A 39 6.19 6.70 -12.95
CA THR A 39 6.10 8.16 -13.09
C THR A 39 6.23 8.84 -11.74
N PHE A 40 5.58 8.30 -10.71
CA PHE A 40 5.66 8.86 -9.36
C PHE A 40 7.07 8.79 -8.77
N MET A 41 7.74 7.64 -8.92
CA MET A 41 9.11 7.46 -8.44
C MET A 41 10.12 8.35 -9.18
N GLU A 42 9.89 8.61 -10.46
CA GLU A 42 10.72 9.52 -11.26
C GLU A 42 10.52 10.98 -10.84
N LEU A 43 9.27 11.42 -10.66
CA LEU A 43 8.95 12.78 -10.22
C LEU A 43 9.50 13.10 -8.83
N THR A 44 9.36 12.17 -7.89
CA THR A 44 9.88 12.33 -6.52
C THR A 44 11.41 12.33 -6.46
N LYS A 45 12.08 11.65 -7.39
CA LYS A 45 13.54 11.68 -7.48
C LYS A 45 14.07 12.98 -8.09
N ASN A 46 13.30 13.60 -8.98
CA ASN A 46 13.65 14.83 -9.68
C ASN A 46 13.09 16.10 -9.01
N SER A 47 12.33 15.97 -7.90
CA SER A 47 11.76 17.12 -7.21
C SER A 47 12.85 17.97 -6.53
N SER A 48 12.67 19.29 -6.55
CA SER A 48 13.53 20.23 -5.83
C SER A 48 13.31 20.20 -4.31
N GLU A 49 12.20 19.63 -3.85
CA GLU A 49 11.94 19.37 -2.43
C GLU A 49 12.76 18.15 -1.96
N GLN A 50 13.34 18.23 -0.76
CA GLN A 50 14.06 17.12 -0.11
C GLN A 50 13.06 16.05 0.39
N ILE A 51 12.51 15.28 -0.55
CA ILE A 51 11.74 14.07 -0.21
C ILE A 51 12.73 12.93 0.00
N GLU A 52 13.00 12.58 1.26
CA GLU A 52 13.97 11.52 1.59
C GLU A 52 13.32 10.15 1.82
N LYS A 53 12.05 10.13 2.22
CA LYS A 53 11.29 8.92 2.57
C LYS A 53 9.93 8.93 1.87
N VAL A 54 9.57 7.85 1.18
CA VAL A 54 8.31 7.72 0.43
C VAL A 54 7.65 6.38 0.74
N ALA A 55 6.37 6.40 1.11
CA ALA A 55 5.56 5.21 1.34
C ALA A 55 4.41 5.14 0.33
N LEU A 56 4.31 4.02 -0.38
CA LEU A 56 3.40 3.82 -1.50
C LEU A 56 2.44 2.69 -1.20
N GLY A 57 1.21 3.04 -0.88
CA GLY A 57 0.11 2.11 -0.73
C GLY A 57 -0.33 1.56 -2.09
N LEU A 58 0.08 0.33 -2.40
CA LEU A 58 -0.36 -0.36 -3.61
C LEU A 58 -1.48 -1.34 -3.30
N ASP A 59 -2.58 -1.17 -4.02
CA ASP A 59 -3.72 -2.05 -3.92
C ASP A 59 -3.74 -3.10 -5.04
N ILE A 60 -3.28 -4.31 -4.73
CA ILE A 60 -3.08 -5.39 -5.71
C ILE A 60 -4.37 -6.24 -5.88
N ARG A 61 -5.55 -5.65 -5.63
CA ARG A 61 -6.83 -6.38 -5.45
C ARG A 61 -7.46 -6.97 -6.74
N VAL A 62 -6.75 -7.08 -7.87
CA VAL A 62 -7.39 -7.33 -9.18
C VAL A 62 -6.84 -8.56 -9.91
N GLY A 63 -6.89 -9.72 -9.25
CA GLY A 63 -6.65 -11.02 -9.90
C GLY A 63 -5.23 -11.26 -10.43
N ALA A 64 -5.05 -12.38 -11.13
CA ALA A 64 -3.73 -12.84 -11.58
C ALA A 64 -3.08 -11.91 -12.61
N GLU A 65 -3.88 -11.17 -13.38
CA GLU A 65 -3.39 -10.26 -14.41
C GLU A 65 -2.77 -8.99 -13.82
N ALA A 66 -3.46 -8.33 -12.87
CA ALA A 66 -2.90 -7.16 -12.19
C ALA A 66 -1.64 -7.51 -11.38
N LEU A 67 -1.58 -8.73 -10.81
CA LEU A 67 -0.37 -9.20 -10.14
C LEU A 67 0.80 -9.35 -11.13
N ARG A 68 0.55 -9.90 -12.32
CA ARG A 68 1.58 -10.02 -13.38
C ARG A 68 2.07 -8.65 -13.85
N GLU A 69 1.14 -7.71 -14.05
CA GLU A 69 1.47 -6.33 -14.40
C GLU A 69 2.35 -5.69 -13.31
N THR A 70 1.94 -5.80 -12.05
CA THR A 70 2.70 -5.32 -10.89
C THR A 70 4.10 -5.89 -10.87
N ALA A 71 4.23 -7.21 -11.01
CA ALA A 71 5.54 -7.85 -11.04
C ALA A 71 6.40 -7.35 -12.22
N SER A 72 5.80 -7.08 -13.38
CA SER A 72 6.50 -6.51 -14.54
C SER A 72 7.01 -5.10 -14.27
N VAL A 73 6.15 -4.23 -13.72
CA VAL A 73 6.50 -2.84 -13.36
C VAL A 73 7.62 -2.81 -12.32
N LEU A 74 7.53 -3.62 -11.25
CA LEU A 74 8.55 -3.69 -10.22
C LEU A 74 9.90 -4.20 -10.76
N ARG A 75 9.89 -5.19 -11.66
CA ARG A 75 11.12 -5.64 -12.33
C ARG A 75 11.74 -4.56 -13.20
N SER A 76 10.91 -3.83 -13.96
CA SER A 76 11.36 -2.70 -14.77
C SER A 76 12.01 -1.62 -13.90
N LEU A 77 11.40 -1.25 -12.77
CA LEU A 77 11.96 -0.28 -11.84
C LEU A 77 13.29 -0.74 -11.24
N LYS A 78 13.38 -2.00 -10.82
CA LYS A 78 14.65 -2.57 -10.34
C LYS A 78 15.74 -2.55 -11.41
N SER A 79 15.39 -2.84 -12.68
CA SER A 79 16.34 -2.79 -13.80
C SER A 79 16.85 -1.38 -14.11
N LYS A 80 16.05 -0.34 -13.79
CA LYS A 80 16.42 1.07 -13.90
C LYS A 80 17.22 1.58 -12.69
N GLY A 81 17.57 0.72 -11.75
CA GLY A 81 18.35 1.06 -10.56
C GLY A 81 17.54 1.71 -9.43
N TYR A 82 16.22 1.58 -9.43
CA TYR A 82 15.43 1.98 -8.26
C TYR A 82 15.53 0.93 -7.15
N GLU A 83 15.82 1.40 -5.94
CA GLU A 83 15.80 0.61 -4.71
C GLU A 83 14.51 0.88 -3.94
N PHE A 84 13.83 -0.18 -3.55
CA PHE A 84 12.60 -0.11 -2.77
C PHE A 84 12.42 -1.37 -1.92
N GLU A 85 11.72 -1.21 -0.80
CA GLU A 85 11.32 -2.29 0.10
C GLU A 85 9.83 -2.60 -0.10
N ILE A 86 9.43 -3.86 0.07
CA ILE A 86 8.01 -4.24 0.03
C ILE A 86 7.61 -4.74 1.41
N LEU A 87 6.64 -4.07 2.01
CA LEU A 87 6.02 -4.45 3.27
C LEU A 87 4.65 -5.07 2.96
N PHE A 88 4.53 -6.38 3.19
CA PHE A 88 3.31 -7.14 2.97
C PHE A 88 2.61 -7.45 4.29
N PHE A 89 1.37 -7.00 4.44
CA PHE A 89 0.55 -7.26 5.63
C PHE A 89 -0.39 -8.44 5.40
N GLU A 90 -0.34 -9.42 6.30
CA GLU A 90 -1.27 -10.53 6.34
C GLU A 90 -1.81 -10.80 7.75
N ALA A 91 -2.92 -11.52 7.79
CA ALA A 91 -3.43 -12.13 9.01
C ALA A 91 -4.24 -13.36 8.61
N SER A 92 -4.50 -14.25 9.58
CA SER A 92 -5.34 -15.42 9.34
C SER A 92 -6.77 -15.01 8.95
N THR A 93 -7.42 -15.81 8.10
CA THR A 93 -8.81 -15.56 7.66
C THR A 93 -9.78 -15.30 8.83
N PRO A 94 -9.76 -16.06 9.95
CA PRO A 94 -10.63 -15.77 11.09
C PRO A 94 -10.39 -14.37 11.68
N VAL A 95 -9.14 -13.91 11.73
CA VAL A 95 -8.78 -12.58 12.24
C VAL A 95 -9.25 -11.49 11.27
N LEU A 96 -9.07 -11.67 9.95
CA LEU A 96 -9.54 -10.72 8.95
C LEU A 96 -11.07 -10.56 8.99
N VAL A 97 -11.80 -11.69 9.11
CA VAL A 97 -13.27 -11.68 9.25
C VAL A 97 -13.70 -10.98 10.53
N LYS A 98 -13.02 -11.25 11.66
CA LYS A 98 -13.30 -10.58 12.94
C LYS A 98 -13.14 -9.06 12.83
N ARG A 99 -12.00 -8.59 12.32
CA ARG A 99 -11.71 -7.16 12.13
C ARG A 99 -12.73 -6.49 11.20
N TYR A 100 -13.10 -7.16 10.11
CA TYR A 100 -14.12 -6.65 9.20
C TYR A 100 -15.45 -6.41 9.91
N LYS A 101 -15.87 -7.34 10.78
CA LYS A 101 -17.09 -7.20 11.60
C LYS A 101 -16.99 -6.07 12.61
N GLU A 102 -15.85 -5.91 13.27
CA GLU A 102 -15.60 -4.84 14.26
C GLU A 102 -15.66 -3.43 13.63
N THR A 103 -15.20 -3.29 12.38
CA THR A 103 -15.23 -2.00 11.68
C THR A 103 -16.58 -1.65 11.04
N ARG A 104 -17.53 -2.59 10.96
CA ARG A 104 -18.88 -2.29 10.47
C ARG A 104 -19.67 -1.61 11.59
N ARG A 105 -20.17 -0.39 11.33
CA ARG A 105 -21.19 0.22 12.17
C ARG A 105 -22.43 -0.67 12.15
N LEU A 106 -22.79 -1.24 13.30
CA LEU A 106 -24.13 -1.78 13.50
C LEU A 106 -25.11 -0.62 13.37
N HIS A 107 -26.05 -0.74 12.43
CA HIS A 107 -27.10 0.26 12.31
C HIS A 107 -27.94 0.22 13.60
N PRO A 108 -28.25 1.36 14.25
CA PRO A 108 -28.98 1.39 15.53
C PRO A 108 -30.35 0.70 15.52
N LEU A 109 -30.88 0.39 14.33
CA LEU A 109 -32.18 -0.26 14.10
C LEU A 109 -32.06 -1.69 13.56
N ALA A 110 -30.86 -2.26 13.50
CA ALA A 110 -30.68 -3.66 13.11
C ALA A 110 -31.23 -4.57 14.22
N LYS A 111 -32.45 -5.10 14.02
CA LYS A 111 -33.04 -6.13 14.88
C LYS A 111 -32.22 -7.41 14.76
N GLY A 112 -31.41 -7.70 15.78
CA GLY A 112 -30.65 -8.94 15.91
C GLY A 112 -29.16 -8.71 16.10
N GLY A 113 -28.80 -8.25 17.29
CA GLY A 113 -27.49 -8.52 17.89
C GLY A 113 -27.57 -9.81 18.70
#